data_AF-A6HJ11-F1
#
_entry.id   AF-A6HJ11-F1
#
_cell.length_a   1.000
_cell.length_b   1.000
_cell.length_c   1.000
_cell.angle_alpha   90.00
_cell.angle_beta   90.00
_cell.angle_gamma   90.00
#
_symmetry.space_group_name_H-M   'P 1'
#
loop_
_entity.id
_entity.type
_entity.pdbx_description
1 polymer ?
#
loop_
_entity_poly.entity_id
_entity_poly.type
_entity_poly.pdbx_seq_one_letter_code
_entity_poly.pdbx_strand_id
1 'polypeptide(L)'
;MKEFSSQLAGQVNVEMDAAPGVDLTRMLAEMREQYEAIAEKNRRDVEAWFFSKTEELNKEVASNTEMIQTSKTEITDLRRTLQGLEIELQSQLSMKAGLENSLAEVECRYATQLQQIQGLITGLETQLSELRCEMEAQNQEYNMLLDIKTRLEQEISTYRNLLEGQDAKMAAIGVREASLRGGSSGGGSNFHISVEESVDGKVVSSRKRES
;
A
#
# COMPACT_ATOMS: atom_id res chain seq x y z
N MET A 1 77.19 150.47 30.79
CA MET A 1 77.16 150.92 29.39
C MET A 1 78.20 150.14 28.61
N LYS A 2 77.80 149.59 27.45
CA LYS A 2 78.61 148.89 26.42
C LYS A 2 79.23 147.54 26.82
N GLU A 3 79.35 146.53 25.96
CA GLU A 3 78.65 146.00 24.78
C GLU A 3 79.49 144.78 24.33
N PHE A 4 78.83 143.75 23.80
CA PHE A 4 79.31 142.66 22.91
C PHE A 4 80.63 141.90 23.18
N SER A 5 80.54 140.56 23.27
CA SER A 5 80.82 139.67 22.12
C SER A 5 80.88 138.18 22.52
N SER A 6 80.73 137.33 21.52
CA SER A 6 81.06 135.90 21.45
C SER A 6 79.90 134.90 21.57
N GLN A 7 79.34 134.62 20.40
CA GLN A 7 78.69 133.38 20.00
C GLN A 7 79.50 132.15 20.44
N LEU A 8 78.82 131.16 21.04
CA LEU A 8 79.23 129.76 20.93
C LEU A 8 78.00 128.94 20.54
N ALA A 9 78.11 128.29 19.40
CA ALA A 9 77.11 127.44 18.79
C ALA A 9 76.80 126.22 19.67
N GLY A 10 75.56 126.12 20.12
CA GLY A 10 74.98 124.90 20.67
C GLY A 10 73.97 124.33 19.68
N GLN A 11 74.45 123.70 18.61
CA GLN A 11 73.60 122.92 17.72
C GLN A 11 73.22 121.62 18.43
N VAL A 12 72.09 121.64 19.14
CA VAL A 12 71.54 120.45 19.79
C VAL A 12 70.78 119.66 18.72
N ASN A 13 71.48 118.75 18.07
CA ASN A 13 70.89 117.73 17.21
C ASN A 13 70.29 116.64 18.13
N VAL A 14 68.98 116.68 18.33
CA VAL A 14 68.23 115.62 19.00
C VAL A 14 67.93 114.56 17.94
N GLU A 15 68.82 113.59 17.77
CA GLU A 15 68.50 112.39 17.02
C GLU A 15 67.52 111.56 17.86
N MET A 16 66.26 111.65 17.45
CA MET A 16 65.20 110.75 17.89
C MET A 16 65.52 109.38 17.28
N ASP A 17 66.12 108.48 18.06
CA ASP A 17 66.30 107.07 17.70
C ASP A 17 64.91 106.42 17.66
N ALA A 18 64.24 106.58 16.51
CA ALA A 18 63.05 105.82 16.19
C ALA A 18 63.49 104.37 16.00
N ALA A 19 63.17 103.52 16.99
CA ALA A 19 63.23 102.07 16.84
C ALA A 19 62.69 101.69 15.45
N PRO A 20 63.39 100.83 14.68
CA PRO A 20 63.09 100.61 13.27
C PRO A 20 61.60 100.32 13.13
N GLY A 21 60.92 101.22 12.41
CA GLY A 21 59.47 101.16 12.26
C GLY A 21 59.08 99.76 11.82
N VAL A 22 58.18 99.12 12.58
CA VAL A 22 57.63 97.82 12.22
C VAL A 22 57.16 97.92 10.77
N ASP A 23 57.79 97.15 9.88
CA ASP A 23 57.45 97.14 8.46
C ASP A 23 56.08 96.49 8.30
N LEU A 24 55.03 97.32 8.39
CA LEU A 24 53.64 96.89 8.26
C LEU A 24 53.40 96.20 6.91
N THR A 25 54.12 96.58 5.86
CA THR A 25 53.98 95.98 4.53
C THR A 25 54.48 94.53 4.56
N ARG A 26 55.62 94.26 5.23
CA ARG A 26 56.12 92.90 5.46
C ARG A 26 55.15 92.08 6.32
N MET A 27 54.63 92.64 7.41
CA MET A 27 53.72 91.94 8.32
C MET A 27 52.36 91.62 7.67
N LEU A 28 51.83 92.52 6.82
CA LEU A 28 50.61 92.28 6.04
C LEU A 28 50.82 91.20 4.97
N ALA A 29 51.99 91.17 4.32
CA ALA A 29 52.34 90.12 3.37
C ALA A 29 52.48 88.75 4.06
N GLU A 30 53.13 88.71 5.22
CA GLU A 30 53.30 87.50 6.04
C GLU A 30 51.94 86.97 6.55
N MET A 31 51.05 87.86 7.00
CA MET A 31 49.66 87.52 7.36
C MET A 31 48.88 86.98 6.15
N ARG A 32 49.03 87.59 4.97
CA ARG A 32 48.39 87.12 3.75
C ARG A 32 48.87 85.72 3.35
N GLU A 33 50.17 85.47 3.41
CA GLU A 33 50.76 84.17 3.12
C GLU A 33 50.30 83.10 4.11
N GLN A 34 50.17 83.43 5.40
CA GLN A 34 49.58 82.51 6.38
C GLN A 34 48.11 82.22 6.10
N TYR A 35 47.32 83.22 5.71
CA TYR A 35 45.92 83.00 5.33
C TYR A 35 45.79 82.16 4.05
N GLU A 36 46.61 82.42 3.03
CA GLU A 36 46.65 81.60 1.83
C GLU A 36 47.07 80.16 2.17
N ALA A 37 48.09 79.97 3.00
CA ALA A 37 48.51 78.64 3.44
C ALA A 37 47.41 77.90 4.22
N ILE A 38 46.68 78.60 5.10
CA ILE A 38 45.55 78.02 5.86
C ILE A 38 44.38 77.71 4.93
N ALA A 39 44.04 78.58 3.98
CA ALA A 39 42.98 78.36 3.00
C ALA A 39 43.31 77.19 2.07
N GLU A 40 44.55 77.12 1.59
CA GLU A 40 45.09 76.03 0.77
C GLU A 40 45.07 74.70 1.54
N LYS A 41 45.49 74.70 2.81
CA LYS A 41 45.43 73.52 3.68
C LYS A 41 43.99 73.08 3.91
N ASN A 42 43.09 74.00 4.26
CA ASN A 42 41.68 73.70 4.48
C ASN A 42 41.04 73.11 3.21
N ARG A 43 41.33 73.69 2.04
CA ARG A 43 40.89 73.15 0.75
C ARG A 43 41.35 71.70 0.54
N ARG A 44 42.63 71.40 0.78
CA ARG A 44 43.15 70.02 0.67
C ARG A 44 42.53 69.07 1.70
N ASP A 45 42.37 69.51 2.94
CA ASP A 45 41.80 68.70 4.01
C ASP A 45 40.32 68.36 3.72
N VAL A 46 39.56 69.33 3.19
CA VAL A 46 38.18 69.15 2.74
C VAL A 46 38.11 68.21 1.53
N GLU A 47 38.95 68.41 0.51
CA GLU A 47 39.04 67.51 -0.64
C GLU A 47 39.39 66.07 -0.23
N ALA A 48 40.37 65.89 0.66
CA ALA A 48 40.77 64.59 1.17
C ALA A 48 39.65 63.93 2.01
N TRP A 49 38.97 64.71 2.86
CA TRP A 49 37.83 64.24 3.63
C TRP A 49 36.67 63.80 2.73
N PHE A 50 36.32 64.60 1.71
CA PHE A 50 35.31 64.23 0.73
C PHE A 50 35.70 62.96 -0.02
N PHE A 51 36.94 62.87 -0.51
CA PHE A 51 37.42 61.69 -1.24
C PHE A 51 37.36 60.44 -0.36
N SER A 52 37.82 60.53 0.89
CA SER A 52 37.74 59.43 1.86
C SER A 52 36.29 59.01 2.14
N LYS A 53 35.37 59.98 2.28
CA LYS A 53 33.96 59.67 2.55
C LYS A 53 33.25 59.07 1.35
N THR A 54 33.55 59.54 0.14
CA THR A 54 33.03 58.95 -1.10
C THR A 54 33.59 57.55 -1.31
N GLU A 55 34.87 57.31 -1.02
CA GLU A 55 35.47 55.98 -1.12
C GLU A 55 34.82 55.00 -0.12
N GLU A 56 34.60 55.43 1.12
CA GLU A 56 33.91 54.63 2.14
C GLU A 56 32.49 54.28 1.70
N LEU A 57 31.71 55.27 1.24
CA LEU A 57 30.35 55.04 0.73
C LEU A 57 30.35 54.10 -0.47
N ASN A 58 31.30 54.23 -1.39
CA ASN A 58 31.40 53.35 -2.55
C ASN A 58 31.74 51.90 -2.14
N LYS A 59 32.61 51.71 -1.15
CA LYS A 59 32.89 50.38 -0.57
C LYS A 59 31.65 49.78 0.09
N GLU A 60 30.90 50.58 0.83
CA GLU A 60 29.66 50.14 1.48
C GLU A 60 28.58 49.77 0.45
N VAL A 61 28.39 50.58 -0.60
CA VAL A 61 27.47 50.30 -1.70
C VAL A 61 27.87 49.02 -2.45
N ALA A 62 29.17 48.83 -2.71
CA ALA A 62 29.67 47.61 -3.36
C ALA A 62 29.40 46.37 -2.51
N SER A 63 29.73 46.42 -1.21
CA SER A 63 29.46 45.34 -0.25
C SER A 63 27.97 45.03 -0.13
N ASN A 64 27.13 46.05 0.02
CA ASN A 64 25.67 45.86 0.09
C ASN A 64 25.11 45.27 -1.20
N THR A 65 25.63 45.69 -2.36
CA THR A 65 25.25 45.12 -3.66
C THR A 65 25.62 43.65 -3.73
N GLU A 66 26.81 43.26 -3.28
CA GLU A 66 27.25 41.87 -3.23
C GLU A 66 26.34 41.04 -2.31
N MET A 67 26.04 41.52 -1.10
CA MET A 67 25.12 40.86 -0.18
C MET A 67 23.71 40.67 -0.78
N ILE A 68 23.21 41.65 -1.52
CA ILE A 68 21.92 41.53 -2.23
C ILE A 68 22.00 40.46 -3.32
N GLN A 69 23.10 40.40 -4.07
CA GLN A 69 23.27 39.36 -5.09
C GLN A 69 23.37 37.97 -4.47
N THR A 70 24.12 37.79 -3.39
CA THR A 70 24.25 36.49 -2.71
C THR A 70 22.90 36.05 -2.13
N SER A 71 22.21 36.94 -1.42
CA SER A 71 20.86 36.66 -0.90
C SER A 71 19.88 36.31 -2.02
N LYS A 72 19.94 37.00 -3.16
CA LYS A 72 19.12 36.66 -4.33
C LYS A 72 19.44 35.26 -4.86
N THR A 73 20.71 34.88 -4.95
CA THR A 73 21.09 33.53 -5.38
C THR A 73 20.61 32.45 -4.41
N GLU A 74 20.76 32.67 -3.10
CA GLU A 74 20.25 31.77 -2.06
C GLU A 74 18.73 31.59 -2.15
N ILE A 75 17.98 32.68 -2.35
CA ILE A 75 16.53 32.62 -2.55
C ILE A 75 16.18 31.79 -3.80
N THR A 76 16.92 31.95 -4.90
CA THR A 76 16.67 31.15 -6.11
C THR A 76 16.98 29.68 -5.91
N ASP A 77 18.03 29.34 -5.16
CA ASP A 77 18.39 27.96 -4.88
C ASP A 77 17.40 27.31 -3.92
N LEU A 78 16.99 28.01 -2.86
CA LEU A 78 15.93 27.55 -1.96
C LEU A 78 14.62 27.30 -2.70
N ARG A 79 14.25 28.17 -3.66
CA ARG A 79 13.07 27.95 -4.52
C ARG A 79 13.20 26.71 -5.40
N ARG A 80 14.38 26.46 -5.99
CA ARG A 80 14.64 25.24 -6.76
C ARG A 80 14.56 23.99 -5.88
N THR A 81 15.14 24.03 -4.69
CA THR A 81 15.08 22.89 -3.75
C THR A 81 13.65 22.62 -3.29
N LEU A 82 12.87 23.68 -3.03
CA LEU A 82 11.46 23.56 -2.65
C LEU A 82 10.66 22.91 -3.78
N GLN A 83 10.82 23.36 -5.02
CA GLN A 83 10.17 22.74 -6.19
C GLN A 83 10.57 21.27 -6.36
N GLY A 84 11.85 20.94 -6.16
CA GLY A 84 12.33 19.56 -6.19
C GLY A 84 11.66 18.68 -5.12
N LEU A 85 11.54 19.19 -3.90
CA LEU A 85 10.87 18.51 -2.79
C LEU A 85 9.37 18.36 -3.03
N GLU A 86 8.71 19.36 -3.63
CA GLU A 86 7.29 19.27 -4.01
C GLU A 86 7.07 18.18 -5.05
N ILE A 87 7.93 18.08 -6.07
CA ILE A 87 7.86 17.03 -7.09
C ILE A 87 8.08 15.65 -6.47
N GLU A 88 9.09 15.51 -5.60
CA GLU A 88 9.34 14.26 -4.88
C GLU A 88 8.13 13.87 -4.04
N LEU A 89 7.53 14.82 -3.30
CA LEU A 89 6.31 14.57 -2.53
C LEU A 89 5.16 14.08 -3.43
N GLN A 90 4.93 14.72 -4.58
CA GLN A 90 3.89 14.28 -5.53
C GLN A 90 4.18 12.89 -6.12
N SER A 91 5.46 12.59 -6.38
CA SER A 91 5.88 11.26 -6.84
C SER A 91 5.59 10.19 -5.78
N GLN A 92 5.95 10.45 -4.52
CA GLN A 92 5.69 9.55 -3.39
C GLN A 92 4.19 9.34 -3.15
N LEU A 93 3.38 10.40 -3.23
CA LEU A 93 1.93 10.29 -3.13
C LEU A 93 1.35 9.44 -4.26
N SER A 94 1.83 9.60 -5.49
CA SER A 94 1.41 8.80 -6.64
C SER A 94 1.81 7.33 -6.47
N MET A 95 3.04 7.07 -5.99
CA MET A 95 3.52 5.71 -5.70
C MET A 95 2.67 5.06 -4.60
N LYS A 96 2.40 5.78 -3.51
CA LYS A 96 1.53 5.33 -2.43
C LYS A 96 0.15 4.95 -2.95
N ALA A 97 -0.50 5.82 -3.72
CA ALA A 97 -1.81 5.55 -4.28
C ALA A 97 -1.81 4.32 -5.20
N GLY A 98 -0.75 4.16 -6.01
CA GLY A 98 -0.58 2.97 -6.85
C GLY A 98 -0.44 1.68 -6.03
N LEU A 99 0.32 1.72 -4.93
CA LEU A 99 0.47 0.58 -4.03
C LEU A 99 -0.83 0.25 -3.29
N GLU A 100 -1.55 1.25 -2.78
CA GLU A 100 -2.86 1.07 -2.15
C GLU A 100 -3.87 0.45 -3.11
N ASN A 101 -3.90 0.92 -4.37
CA ASN A 101 -4.76 0.33 -5.41
C ASN A 101 -4.37 -1.13 -5.71
N SER A 102 -3.06 -1.41 -5.88
CA SER A 102 -2.60 -2.78 -6.10
C SER A 102 -2.91 -3.71 -4.93
N LEU A 103 -2.83 -3.21 -3.70
CA LEU A 103 -3.21 -3.97 -2.50
C LEU A 103 -4.71 -4.29 -2.53
N ALA A 104 -5.56 -3.28 -2.78
CA ALA A 104 -7.00 -3.46 -2.86
C ALA A 104 -7.41 -4.43 -3.98
N GLU A 105 -6.76 -4.37 -5.15
CA GLU A 105 -6.96 -5.32 -6.24
C GLU A 105 -6.63 -6.75 -5.83
N VAL A 106 -5.50 -6.94 -5.15
CA VAL A 106 -5.06 -8.26 -4.67
C VAL A 106 -6.02 -8.80 -3.61
N GLU A 107 -6.43 -7.99 -2.64
CA GLU A 107 -7.42 -8.35 -1.62
C GLU A 107 -8.76 -8.74 -2.26
N CYS A 108 -9.27 -7.95 -3.19
CA CYS A 108 -10.51 -8.23 -3.92
C CYS A 108 -10.42 -9.54 -4.72
N ARG A 109 -9.28 -9.77 -5.39
CA ARG A 109 -9.03 -11.02 -6.13
C ARG A 109 -9.05 -12.23 -5.21
N TYR A 110 -8.37 -12.17 -4.07
CA TYR A 110 -8.35 -13.27 -3.10
C TYR A 110 -9.71 -13.48 -2.44
N ALA A 111 -10.44 -12.42 -2.11
CA ALA A 111 -11.81 -12.51 -1.59
C ALA A 111 -12.73 -13.23 -2.59
N THR A 112 -12.62 -12.89 -3.89
CA THR A 112 -13.40 -13.54 -4.95
C THR A 112 -13.02 -15.02 -5.10
N GLN A 113 -11.73 -15.35 -5.07
CA GLN A 113 -11.26 -16.74 -5.13
C GLN A 113 -11.76 -17.55 -3.93
N LEU A 114 -11.71 -16.97 -2.72
CA LEU A 114 -12.22 -17.61 -1.51
C LEU A 114 -13.73 -17.84 -1.60
N GLN A 115 -14.49 -16.86 -2.09
CA GLN A 115 -15.93 -16.99 -2.30
C GLN A 115 -16.26 -18.09 -3.33
N GLN A 116 -15.48 -18.21 -4.42
CA GLN A 116 -15.65 -19.28 -5.40
C GLN A 116 -15.41 -20.66 -4.78
N ILE A 117 -14.32 -20.82 -4.02
CA ILE A 117 -14.00 -22.08 -3.33
C ILE A 117 -15.08 -22.41 -2.31
N GLN A 118 -15.54 -21.43 -1.53
CA GLN A 118 -16.62 -21.62 -0.56
C GLN A 118 -17.92 -22.06 -1.25
N GLY A 119 -18.25 -21.48 -2.41
CA GLY A 119 -19.41 -21.90 -3.20
C GLY A 119 -19.30 -23.34 -3.69
N LEU A 120 -18.11 -23.78 -4.12
CA LEU A 120 -17.87 -25.18 -4.50
C LEU A 120 -18.01 -26.12 -3.30
N ILE A 121 -17.47 -25.75 -2.14
CA ILE A 121 -17.59 -26.53 -0.91
C ILE A 121 -19.06 -26.69 -0.54
N THR A 122 -19.82 -25.58 -0.48
CA THR A 122 -21.26 -25.63 -0.17
C THR A 122 -22.02 -26.50 -1.18
N GLY A 123 -21.72 -26.41 -2.47
CA GLY A 123 -22.35 -27.26 -3.48
C GLY A 123 -22.05 -28.76 -3.31
N LEU A 124 -20.82 -29.11 -2.92
CA LEU A 124 -20.44 -30.50 -2.61
C LEU A 124 -21.10 -30.99 -1.31
N GLU A 125 -21.17 -30.14 -0.28
CA GLU A 125 -21.84 -30.45 0.98
C GLU A 125 -23.34 -30.73 0.76
N THR A 126 -24.01 -29.95 -0.09
CA THR A 126 -25.41 -30.18 -0.45
C THR A 126 -25.59 -31.50 -1.18
N GLN A 127 -24.77 -31.78 -2.21
CA GLN A 127 -24.83 -33.05 -2.95
C GLN A 127 -24.59 -34.26 -2.04
N LEU A 128 -23.64 -34.15 -1.11
CA LEU A 128 -23.34 -35.21 -0.15
C LEU A 128 -24.50 -35.42 0.83
N SER A 129 -25.16 -34.35 1.27
CA SER A 129 -26.36 -34.43 2.10
C SER A 129 -27.53 -35.09 1.37
N GLU A 130 -27.73 -34.75 0.09
CA GLU A 130 -28.77 -35.35 -0.76
C GLU A 130 -28.53 -36.86 -0.92
N LEU A 131 -27.32 -37.27 -1.30
CA LEU A 131 -26.96 -38.69 -1.44
C LEU A 131 -27.13 -39.47 -0.13
N ARG A 132 -26.82 -38.87 1.02
CA ARG A 132 -27.06 -39.50 2.33
C ARG A 132 -28.55 -39.73 2.57
N CYS A 133 -29.38 -38.73 2.29
CA CYS A 133 -30.83 -38.83 2.42
C CYS A 133 -31.40 -39.92 1.48
N GLU A 134 -30.96 -39.95 0.23
CA GLU A 134 -31.34 -40.98 -0.75
C GLU A 134 -30.92 -42.38 -0.29
N MET A 135 -29.70 -42.54 0.23
CA MET A 135 -29.22 -43.82 0.75
C MET A 135 -30.03 -44.30 1.96
N GLU A 136 -30.40 -43.39 2.86
CA GLU A 136 -31.26 -43.70 4.01
C GLU A 136 -32.66 -44.13 3.56
N ALA A 137 -33.25 -43.44 2.59
CA ALA A 137 -34.54 -43.80 2.01
C ALA A 137 -34.48 -45.19 1.34
N GLN A 138 -33.46 -45.44 0.51
CA GLN A 138 -33.28 -46.74 -0.16
C GLN A 138 -33.05 -47.88 0.85
N ASN A 139 -32.36 -47.62 1.97
CA ASN A 139 -32.19 -48.61 3.04
C ASN A 139 -33.53 -48.95 3.70
N GLN A 140 -34.39 -47.94 3.95
CA GLN A 140 -35.74 -48.17 4.46
C GLN A 140 -36.58 -49.02 3.50
N GLU A 141 -36.55 -48.70 2.20
CA GLU A 141 -37.23 -49.49 1.17
C GLU A 141 -36.71 -50.93 1.11
N TYR A 142 -35.39 -51.12 1.20
CA TYR A 142 -34.78 -52.43 1.22
C TYR A 142 -35.23 -53.26 2.44
N ASN A 143 -35.28 -52.66 3.64
CA ASN A 143 -35.76 -53.35 4.83
C ASN A 143 -37.24 -53.74 4.71
N MET A 144 -38.10 -52.87 4.18
CA MET A 144 -39.50 -53.22 3.91
C MET A 144 -39.62 -54.40 2.94
N LEU A 145 -38.82 -54.40 1.88
CA LEU A 145 -38.82 -55.50 0.91
C LEU A 145 -38.31 -56.81 1.53
N LEU A 146 -37.29 -56.73 2.39
CA LEU A 146 -36.78 -57.88 3.14
C LEU A 146 -37.84 -58.45 4.09
N ASP A 147 -38.60 -57.60 4.79
CA ASP A 147 -39.70 -58.02 5.67
C ASP A 147 -40.81 -58.74 4.88
N ILE A 148 -41.19 -58.20 3.71
CA ILE A 148 -42.15 -58.87 2.83
C ILE A 148 -41.61 -60.22 2.35
N LYS A 149 -40.35 -60.28 1.92
CA LYS A 149 -39.69 -61.50 1.45
C LYS A 149 -39.65 -62.56 2.54
N THR A 150 -39.27 -62.21 3.76
CA THR A 150 -39.23 -63.16 4.90
C THR A 150 -40.63 -63.66 5.26
N ARG A 151 -41.66 -62.80 5.20
CA ARG A 151 -43.05 -63.22 5.38
C ARG A 151 -43.51 -64.21 4.30
N LEU A 152 -43.24 -63.92 3.03
CA LEU A 152 -43.58 -64.83 1.92
C LEU A 152 -42.86 -66.17 2.05
N GLU A 153 -41.60 -66.19 2.49
CA GLU A 153 -40.87 -67.43 2.76
C GLU A 153 -41.53 -68.27 3.88
N GLN A 154 -42.04 -67.61 4.93
CA GLN A 154 -42.82 -68.29 5.97
C GLN A 154 -44.13 -68.85 5.42
N GLU A 155 -44.87 -68.09 4.62
CA GLU A 155 -46.11 -68.55 3.98
C GLU A 155 -45.83 -69.75 3.06
N ILE A 156 -44.78 -69.72 2.22
CA ILE A 156 -44.40 -70.86 1.38
C ILE A 156 -44.04 -72.10 2.22
N SER A 157 -43.33 -71.91 3.33
CA SER A 157 -42.98 -72.99 4.25
C SER A 157 -44.22 -73.64 4.87
N THR A 158 -45.20 -72.84 5.32
CA THR A 158 -46.46 -73.38 5.83
C THR A 158 -47.26 -74.07 4.74
N TYR A 159 -47.37 -73.49 3.54
CA TYR A 159 -48.02 -74.15 2.40
C TYR A 159 -47.38 -75.52 2.09
N ARG A 160 -46.03 -75.62 2.06
CA ARG A 160 -45.33 -76.90 1.87
C ARG A 160 -45.69 -77.93 2.93
N ASN A 161 -45.70 -77.53 4.21
CA ASN A 161 -46.06 -78.42 5.32
C ASN A 161 -47.52 -78.90 5.25
N LEU A 162 -48.45 -78.03 4.83
CA LEU A 162 -49.86 -78.40 4.65
C LEU A 162 -50.03 -79.40 3.50
N LEU A 163 -49.35 -79.17 2.37
CA LEU A 163 -49.37 -80.10 1.23
C LEU A 163 -48.78 -81.46 1.63
N GLU A 164 -47.62 -81.50 2.28
CA GLU A 164 -47.01 -82.75 2.74
C GLU A 164 -47.90 -83.51 3.75
N GLY A 165 -48.56 -82.79 4.67
CA GLY A 165 -49.52 -83.38 5.60
C GLY A 165 -50.81 -83.88 4.92
N GLN A 166 -51.23 -83.27 3.82
CA GLN A 166 -52.36 -83.74 3.01
C GLN A 166 -51.96 -84.96 2.17
N ASP A 167 -50.75 -84.97 1.59
CA ASP A 167 -50.20 -86.10 0.86
C ASP A 167 -50.03 -87.32 1.78
N ALA A 168 -49.59 -87.13 3.03
CA ALA A 168 -49.53 -88.20 4.03
C ALA A 168 -50.92 -88.75 4.39
N LYS A 169 -51.95 -87.90 4.49
CA LYS A 169 -53.34 -88.32 4.72
C LYS A 169 -53.95 -89.01 3.51
N MET A 170 -53.69 -88.51 2.30
CA MET A 170 -54.11 -89.13 1.05
C MET A 170 -53.40 -90.46 0.81
N ALA A 171 -52.12 -90.59 1.15
CA ALA A 171 -51.39 -91.85 1.16
C ALA A 171 -51.97 -92.83 2.20
N ALA A 172 -52.31 -92.37 3.42
CA ALA A 172 -52.94 -93.22 4.44
C ALA A 172 -54.37 -93.67 4.06
N ILE A 173 -55.15 -92.82 3.37
CA ILE A 173 -56.47 -93.16 2.83
C ILE A 173 -56.32 -94.08 1.61
N GLY A 174 -55.35 -93.80 0.72
CA GLY A 174 -54.98 -94.65 -0.40
C GLY A 174 -54.51 -96.03 0.05
N VAL A 175 -53.84 -96.17 1.20
CA VAL A 175 -53.49 -97.48 1.80
C VAL A 175 -54.72 -98.19 2.37
N ARG A 176 -55.73 -97.45 2.86
CA ARG A 176 -57.00 -98.03 3.32
C ARG A 176 -57.91 -98.49 2.16
N GLU A 177 -57.90 -97.81 1.02
CA GLU A 177 -58.59 -98.26 -0.20
C GLU A 177 -57.77 -99.28 -1.03
N ALA A 178 -56.43 -99.22 -1.00
CA ALA A 178 -55.55 -100.20 -1.66
C ALA A 178 -55.51 -101.57 -0.97
N SER A 179 -56.00 -101.67 0.29
CA SER A 179 -56.32 -102.98 0.91
C SER A 179 -57.54 -103.67 0.27
N LEU A 180 -58.25 -103.03 -0.66
CA LEU A 180 -59.33 -103.67 -1.44
C LEU A 180 -59.12 -103.64 -2.96
N ARG A 181 -58.18 -102.85 -3.49
CA ARG A 181 -57.79 -102.96 -4.92
C ARG A 181 -56.30 -102.74 -5.08
N GLY A 182 -55.60 -103.84 -5.35
CA GLY A 182 -54.24 -103.81 -5.85
C GLY A 182 -54.14 -103.15 -7.21
N GLY A 183 -52.94 -102.66 -7.52
CA GLY A 183 -52.53 -102.37 -8.89
C GLY A 183 -51.76 -101.07 -9.06
N SER A 184 -50.43 -101.21 -9.17
CA SER A 184 -49.58 -100.61 -10.19
C SER A 184 -49.76 -99.12 -10.56
N SER A 185 -48.74 -98.30 -10.28
CA SER A 185 -47.83 -97.84 -11.33
C SER A 185 -46.89 -96.75 -10.79
N GLY A 186 -45.59 -97.00 -10.89
CA GLY A 186 -44.58 -95.97 -10.70
C GLY A 186 -44.56 -95.06 -11.93
N GLY A 187 -44.82 -93.78 -11.71
CA GLY A 187 -44.55 -92.71 -12.67
C GLY A 187 -43.48 -91.80 -12.08
N GLY A 188 -42.22 -92.02 -12.45
CA GLY A 188 -41.15 -91.07 -12.17
C GLY A 188 -41.35 -89.82 -13.02
N SER A 189 -41.64 -88.69 -12.39
CA SER A 189 -41.66 -87.38 -13.01
C SER A 189 -40.25 -86.80 -13.03
N ASN A 190 -39.66 -86.67 -14.22
CA ASN A 190 -38.44 -85.88 -14.40
C ASN A 190 -38.75 -84.41 -14.14
N PHE A 191 -38.15 -83.85 -13.08
CA PHE A 191 -38.19 -82.43 -12.78
C PHE A 191 -37.05 -81.71 -13.51
N HIS A 192 -37.39 -80.68 -14.28
CA HIS A 192 -36.41 -79.76 -14.84
C HIS A 192 -36.35 -78.49 -13.97
N ILE A 193 -35.17 -78.23 -13.41
CA ILE A 193 -34.90 -76.99 -12.67
C ILE A 193 -34.08 -76.08 -13.59
N SER A 194 -34.68 -74.97 -14.00
CA SER A 194 -33.99 -73.89 -14.71
C SER A 194 -33.58 -72.81 -13.71
N VAL A 195 -32.29 -72.53 -13.62
CA VAL A 195 -31.75 -71.40 -12.84
C VAL A 195 -31.36 -70.30 -13.82
N GLU A 196 -31.98 -69.13 -13.67
CA GLU A 196 -31.67 -67.92 -14.44
C GLU A 196 -31.07 -66.87 -13.50
N GLU A 197 -29.96 -66.27 -13.91
CA GLU A 197 -29.30 -65.18 -13.21
C GLU A 197 -29.44 -63.88 -14.02
N SER A 198 -30.08 -62.89 -13.40
CA SER A 198 -30.43 -61.60 -14.00
C SER A 198 -29.75 -60.47 -13.26
N VAL A 199 -29.01 -59.61 -13.97
CA VAL A 199 -28.49 -58.34 -13.44
C VAL A 199 -29.01 -57.22 -14.34
N ASP A 200 -29.66 -56.23 -13.73
CA ASP A 200 -30.16 -55.01 -14.40
C ASP A 200 -31.12 -55.28 -15.58
N GLY A 201 -32.03 -56.24 -15.38
CA GLY A 201 -33.11 -56.55 -16.34
C GLY A 201 -32.69 -57.34 -17.60
N LYS A 202 -31.42 -57.77 -17.71
CA LYS A 202 -30.93 -58.59 -18.83
C LYS A 202 -30.39 -59.94 -18.33
N VAL A 203 -30.85 -61.04 -18.93
CA VAL A 203 -30.45 -62.41 -18.56
C VAL A 203 -29.02 -62.66 -19.01
N VAL A 204 -28.10 -62.96 -18.07
CA VAL A 204 -26.65 -63.04 -18.34
C VAL A 204 -26.14 -64.49 -18.43
N SER A 205 -26.88 -65.46 -17.89
CA SER A 205 -26.52 -66.89 -17.97
C SER A 205 -27.74 -67.80 -17.75
N SER A 206 -27.86 -68.85 -18.57
CA SER A 206 -28.87 -69.90 -18.42
C SER A 206 -28.19 -71.26 -18.42
N ARG A 207 -28.39 -72.06 -17.36
CA ARG A 207 -27.82 -73.40 -17.26
C ARG A 207 -28.89 -74.42 -16.90
N LYS A 208 -29.19 -75.30 -17.85
CA LYS A 208 -30.13 -76.41 -17.68
C LYS A 208 -29.39 -77.62 -17.09
N ARG A 209 -29.85 -78.14 -15.95
CA ARG A 209 -29.39 -79.43 -15.42
C ARG A 209 -30.54 -80.43 -15.48
N GLU A 210 -30.30 -81.53 -16.17
CA GLU A 210 -31.09 -82.75 -16.07
C GLU A 210 -30.56 -83.60 -14.92
N SER A 211 -31.46 -84.08 -14.06
CA SER A 211 -31.22 -85.15 -13.09
C SER A 211 -32.17 -86.28 -13.39
#